data_AF-M3IKK8-F1
#
_entry.id   AF-M3IKK8-F1
#
_cell.length_a   1.000
_cell.length_b   1.000
_cell.length_c   1.000
_cell.angle_alpha   90.00
_cell.angle_beta   90.00
_cell.angle_gamma   90.00
#
_symmetry.space_group_name_H-M   'P 1'
#
loop_
_entity.id
_entity.type
_entity.pdbx_description
1 polymer ?
#
loop_
_entity_poly.entity_id
_entity_poly.type
_entity_poly.pdbx_seq_one_letter_code
_entity_poly.pdbx_strand_id
1 'polypeptide(L)'
;MWVYEEFYKDVYIRTIISDINQAFSYEPSAGISREEFKKIGLYAQNKFRAEDQISGIYNGVKFSLSEAIRIPGGTIVAGTGYSPEIASVLFVTTAFYTIYSNAQAFSGSVLVCEFYKKFSGQTIVASRTLNTKFLGEKERMDDTLFNDEFRVFTDDKVEARYLLTPAFMKRLRELKIKFAGEMGVSAAFMDDKFYLFLNGAKNRFETTPFSLPPSLYDVKQIKKEISELLSIIDELNLNLDIFK
;
A
#
# COMPACT_ATOMS: atom_id res chain seq x y z
N MET A 1 -16.36 -24.95 1.73
CA MET A 1 -15.33 -23.97 2.13
C MET A 1 -14.91 -23.15 0.92
N TRP A 2 -14.32 -23.77 -0.11
CA TRP A 2 -14.07 -23.15 -1.43
C TRP A 2 -15.31 -22.44 -2.03
N VAL A 3 -16.47 -23.11 -2.01
CA VAL A 3 -17.72 -22.55 -2.56
C VAL A 3 -18.18 -21.26 -1.85
N TYR A 4 -17.87 -21.10 -0.55
CA TYR A 4 -18.28 -19.90 0.19
C TYR A 4 -17.33 -18.72 -0.07
N GLU A 5 -16.03 -19.01 -0.15
CA GLU A 5 -15.01 -18.02 -0.51
C GLU A 5 -15.22 -17.50 -1.93
N GLU A 6 -15.45 -18.41 -2.89
CA GLU A 6 -15.77 -18.08 -4.27
C GLU A 6 -17.06 -17.26 -4.35
N PHE A 7 -18.13 -17.65 -3.65
CA PHE A 7 -19.36 -16.83 -3.57
C PHE A 7 -19.09 -15.44 -2.97
N TYR A 8 -18.32 -15.35 -1.89
CA TYR A 8 -18.01 -14.09 -1.23
C TYR A 8 -17.28 -13.13 -2.17
N LYS A 9 -16.25 -13.60 -2.88
CA LYS A 9 -15.48 -12.75 -3.80
C LYS A 9 -16.28 -12.48 -5.08
N ASP A 10 -16.76 -13.51 -5.77
CA ASP A 10 -17.34 -13.36 -7.11
C ASP A 10 -18.75 -12.79 -7.13
N VAL A 11 -19.51 -12.94 -6.05
CA VAL A 11 -20.86 -12.38 -5.95
C VAL A 11 -20.86 -11.18 -5.03
N TYR A 12 -20.49 -11.34 -3.76
CA TYR A 12 -20.70 -10.30 -2.76
C TYR A 12 -19.76 -9.09 -2.98
N ILE A 13 -18.44 -9.28 -3.02
CA ILE A 13 -17.49 -8.18 -3.26
C ILE A 13 -17.73 -7.56 -4.64
N ARG A 14 -17.85 -8.38 -5.69
CA ARG A 14 -18.14 -7.89 -7.06
C ARG A 14 -19.38 -7.00 -7.11
N THR A 15 -20.46 -7.36 -6.41
CA THR A 15 -21.68 -6.55 -6.34
C THR A 15 -21.41 -5.22 -5.65
N ILE A 16 -20.66 -5.20 -4.53
CA ILE A 16 -20.30 -3.96 -3.84
C ILE A 16 -19.49 -3.04 -4.77
N ILE A 17 -18.54 -3.58 -5.52
CA ILE A 17 -17.71 -2.79 -6.45
C ILE A 17 -18.55 -2.24 -7.59
N SER A 18 -19.42 -3.05 -8.19
CA SER A 18 -20.33 -2.62 -9.24
C SER A 18 -21.32 -1.56 -8.76
N ASP A 19 -21.72 -1.62 -7.48
CA ASP A 19 -22.58 -0.61 -6.84
C ASP A 19 -21.86 0.74 -6.64
N ILE A 20 -20.54 0.74 -6.42
CA ILE A 20 -19.75 1.98 -6.32
C ILE A 20 -19.69 2.63 -7.70
N ASN A 21 -19.33 1.84 -8.71
CA ASN A 21 -19.33 2.26 -10.10
C ASN A 21 -19.39 1.02 -11.02
N GLN A 22 -20.37 0.97 -11.91
CA GLN A 22 -20.55 -0.16 -12.83
C GLN A 22 -19.39 -0.33 -13.83
N ALA A 23 -18.59 0.72 -14.04
CA ALA A 23 -17.38 0.66 -14.87
C ALA A 23 -16.16 0.08 -14.13
N PHE A 24 -16.25 -0.13 -12.81
CA PHE A 24 -15.16 -0.75 -12.06
C PHE A 24 -15.19 -2.26 -12.23
N SER A 25 -14.00 -2.83 -12.36
CA SER A 25 -13.78 -4.27 -12.45
C SER A 25 -13.15 -4.78 -11.16
N TYR A 26 -13.55 -5.98 -10.75
CA TYR A 26 -12.96 -6.69 -9.62
C TYR A 26 -12.42 -8.05 -10.09
N GLU A 27 -11.15 -8.32 -9.80
CA GLU A 27 -10.44 -9.54 -10.17
C GLU A 27 -9.76 -10.12 -8.93
N PRO A 28 -10.34 -11.17 -8.32
CA PRO A 28 -9.82 -11.77 -7.09
C PRO A 28 -8.38 -12.26 -7.19
N SER A 29 -7.98 -12.73 -8.37
CA SER A 29 -6.68 -13.37 -8.60
C SER A 29 -5.57 -12.40 -9.04
N ALA A 30 -5.93 -11.15 -9.33
CA ALA A 30 -4.99 -10.12 -9.78
C ALA A 30 -4.59 -9.17 -8.65
N GLY A 31 -3.47 -8.49 -8.84
CA GLY A 31 -2.97 -7.44 -7.98
C GLY A 31 -1.67 -6.87 -8.52
N ILE A 32 -1.05 -5.95 -7.78
CA ILE A 32 0.23 -5.37 -8.19
C ILE A 32 1.29 -6.45 -8.45
N SER A 33 1.97 -6.35 -9.60
CA SER A 33 3.02 -7.30 -9.97
C SER A 33 4.25 -7.18 -9.06
N ARG A 34 4.99 -8.27 -8.88
CA ARG A 34 6.22 -8.25 -8.08
C ARG A 34 7.30 -7.42 -8.73
N GLU A 35 7.34 -7.41 -10.06
CA GLU A 35 8.26 -6.63 -10.89
C GLU A 35 8.05 -5.13 -10.66
N GLU A 36 6.80 -4.67 -10.73
CA GLU A 36 6.42 -3.28 -10.49
C GLU A 36 6.69 -2.87 -9.04
N PHE A 37 6.28 -3.69 -8.08
CA PHE A 37 6.54 -3.45 -6.65
C PHE A 37 8.05 -3.33 -6.36
N LYS A 38 8.87 -4.21 -6.95
CA LYS A 38 10.34 -4.17 -6.83
C LYS A 38 10.95 -2.91 -7.45
N LYS A 39 10.46 -2.50 -8.62
CA LYS A 39 10.96 -1.33 -9.35
C LYS A 39 10.89 -0.06 -8.50
N ILE A 40 9.82 0.08 -7.72
CA ILE A 40 9.59 1.26 -6.86
C ILE A 40 10.61 1.34 -5.72
N GLY A 41 11.13 0.20 -5.25
CA GLY A 41 12.24 0.15 -4.29
C GLY A 41 11.90 0.64 -2.88
N LEU A 42 10.61 0.77 -2.53
CA LEU A 42 10.19 1.34 -1.24
C LEU A 42 10.34 0.35 -0.07
N TYR A 43 10.15 -0.94 -0.32
CA TYR A 43 10.26 -2.00 0.68
C TYR A 43 11.31 -3.04 0.27
N ALA A 44 12.24 -3.35 1.18
CA ALA A 44 13.34 -4.29 0.93
C ALA A 44 12.85 -5.73 0.76
N GLN A 45 11.80 -6.11 1.51
CA GLN A 45 11.17 -7.43 1.42
C GLN A 45 9.93 -7.34 0.53
N ASN A 46 9.91 -8.17 -0.52
CA ASN A 46 8.89 -8.17 -1.58
C ASN A 46 8.23 -9.56 -1.75
N LYS A 47 8.32 -10.41 -0.72
CA LYS A 47 7.62 -11.70 -0.69
C LYS A 47 6.19 -11.50 -0.22
N PHE A 48 5.31 -11.23 -1.18
CA PHE A 48 3.87 -11.14 -0.96
C PHE A 48 3.09 -11.90 -2.04
N ARG A 49 1.83 -12.19 -1.73
CA ARG A 49 0.79 -12.56 -2.68
C ARG A 49 -0.06 -11.32 -2.93
N ALA A 50 -0.22 -10.95 -4.19
CA ALA A 50 -1.12 -9.87 -4.59
C ALA A 50 -2.46 -10.47 -4.99
N GLU A 51 -3.55 -9.90 -4.50
CA GLU A 51 -4.91 -10.36 -4.79
C GLU A 51 -5.93 -9.21 -4.66
N ASP A 52 -7.17 -9.53 -4.98
CA ASP A 52 -8.33 -8.67 -4.79
C ASP A 52 -8.20 -7.30 -5.47
N GLN A 53 -7.85 -7.31 -6.75
CA GLN A 53 -7.70 -6.08 -7.53
C GLN A 53 -9.04 -5.48 -7.93
N ILE A 54 -9.26 -4.24 -7.53
CA ILE A 54 -10.27 -3.35 -8.08
C ILE A 54 -9.59 -2.44 -9.11
N SER A 55 -10.19 -2.22 -10.27
CA SER A 55 -9.62 -1.34 -11.29
C SER A 55 -10.70 -0.59 -12.06
N GLY A 56 -10.34 0.54 -12.65
CA GLY A 56 -11.27 1.34 -13.44
C GLY A 56 -10.70 2.71 -13.78
N ILE A 57 -11.59 3.61 -14.19
CA ILE A 57 -11.27 5.03 -14.40
C ILE A 57 -12.08 5.84 -13.39
N TYR A 58 -11.38 6.61 -12.56
CA TYR A 58 -12.00 7.52 -11.59
C TYR A 58 -11.51 8.94 -11.87
N ASN A 59 -12.44 9.86 -12.12
CA ASN A 59 -12.16 11.24 -12.50
C ASN A 59 -11.10 11.38 -13.61
N GLY A 60 -11.22 10.53 -14.64
CA GLY A 60 -10.31 10.55 -15.80
C GLY A 60 -8.95 9.89 -15.58
N VAL A 61 -8.66 9.37 -14.38
CA VAL A 61 -7.41 8.68 -14.06
C VAL A 61 -7.68 7.18 -13.97
N LYS A 62 -6.89 6.40 -14.71
CA LYS A 62 -6.93 4.95 -14.62
C LYS A 62 -6.28 4.54 -13.30
N PHE A 63 -6.92 3.64 -12.56
CA PHE A 63 -6.38 3.16 -11.29
C PHE A 63 -6.51 1.65 -11.14
N SER A 64 -5.67 1.09 -10.27
CA SER A 64 -5.86 -0.22 -9.66
C SER A 64 -5.61 -0.14 -8.15
N LEU A 65 -6.49 -0.74 -7.36
CA LEU A 65 -6.36 -0.92 -5.92
C LEU A 65 -6.30 -2.42 -5.65
N SER A 66 -5.25 -2.91 -5.02
CA SER A 66 -5.09 -4.33 -4.71
C SER A 66 -4.57 -4.54 -3.30
N GLU A 67 -4.75 -5.75 -2.79
CA GLU A 67 -4.12 -6.18 -1.55
C GLU A 67 -2.84 -6.96 -1.85
N ALA A 68 -1.78 -6.67 -1.10
CA ALA A 68 -0.53 -7.40 -1.14
C ALA A 68 -0.25 -7.94 0.26
N ILE A 69 -0.42 -9.26 0.42
CA ILE A 69 -0.35 -9.95 1.70
C ILE A 69 1.00 -10.62 1.83
N ARG A 70 1.68 -10.31 2.92
CA ARG A 70 2.98 -10.90 3.22
C ARG A 70 2.89 -12.41 3.31
N ILE A 71 3.80 -13.09 2.64
CA ILE A 71 4.01 -14.53 2.81
C ILE A 71 4.99 -14.69 3.99
N PRO A 72 4.59 -15.30 5.11
CA PRO A 72 5.51 -15.55 6.23
C PRO A 72 6.72 -16.32 5.73
N GLY A 73 7.94 -15.83 6.04
CA GLY A 73 9.13 -16.66 5.91
C GLY A 73 8.98 -17.86 6.85
N GLY A 74 9.32 -19.06 6.39
CA GLY A 74 9.29 -20.24 7.25
C GLY A 74 10.09 -19.99 8.53
N THR A 75 9.58 -20.46 9.67
CA THR A 75 10.30 -20.42 10.93
C THR A 75 11.57 -21.23 10.78
N ILE A 76 12.74 -20.61 10.93
CA ILE A 76 13.98 -21.35 11.10
C ILE A 76 13.89 -22.00 12.47
N VAL A 77 13.57 -23.29 12.51
CA VAL A 77 13.64 -24.06 13.75
C VAL A 77 15.10 -24.47 13.92
N ALA A 78 15.74 -24.03 15.01
CA ALA A 78 17.03 -24.57 15.40
C ALA A 78 16.90 -26.10 15.52
N GLY A 79 17.67 -26.85 14.71
CA GLY A 79 17.67 -28.31 14.78
C GLY A 79 17.99 -28.81 16.19
N THR A 80 17.47 -29.97 16.58
CA THR A 80 17.78 -30.60 17.86
C THR A 80 19.18 -31.25 17.79
N GLY A 81 20.00 -31.08 18.83
CA GLY A 81 21.34 -31.71 18.93
C GLY A 81 22.52 -30.78 19.26
N TYR A 82 22.29 -29.46 19.44
CA TYR A 82 23.34 -28.51 19.81
C TYR A 82 23.58 -28.46 21.33
N SER A 83 24.80 -28.08 21.73
CA SER A 83 25.08 -27.74 23.13
C SER A 83 24.24 -26.53 23.59
N PRO A 84 23.96 -26.36 24.89
CA PRO A 84 23.17 -25.25 25.40
C PRO A 84 23.69 -23.86 24.97
N GLU A 85 25.01 -23.71 24.89
CA GLU A 85 25.70 -22.50 24.46
C GLU A 85 25.39 -22.16 22.99
N ILE A 86 25.55 -23.13 22.08
CA ILE A 86 25.28 -22.96 20.64
C ILE A 86 23.79 -22.76 20.40
N ALA A 87 22.93 -23.48 21.13
CA ALA A 87 21.48 -23.32 21.06
C ALA A 87 21.05 -21.90 21.45
N SER A 88 21.67 -21.31 22.48
CA SER A 88 21.36 -19.94 22.91
C SER A 88 21.72 -18.88 21.86
N VAL A 89 22.90 -19.00 21.21
CA VAL A 89 23.31 -18.09 20.13
C VAL A 89 22.41 -18.25 18.92
N LEU A 90 22.05 -19.48 18.54
CA LEU A 90 21.18 -19.75 17.40
C LEU A 90 19.75 -19.23 17.65
N PHE A 91 19.24 -19.35 18.87
CA PHE A 91 17.96 -18.79 19.27
C PHE A 91 17.94 -17.26 19.18
N VAL A 92 18.96 -16.59 19.75
CA VAL A 92 19.07 -15.13 19.72
C VAL A 92 19.21 -14.61 18.30
N THR A 93 20.08 -15.21 17.48
CA THR A 93 20.26 -14.81 16.07
C THR A 93 19.00 -15.06 15.23
N THR A 94 18.29 -16.17 15.45
CA THR A 94 17.01 -16.45 14.78
C THR A 94 15.91 -15.49 15.23
N ALA A 95 15.84 -15.17 16.52
CA ALA A 95 14.90 -14.19 17.06
C ALA A 95 15.17 -12.80 16.47
N PHE A 96 16.42 -12.34 16.47
CA PHE A 96 16.79 -11.09 15.82
C PHE A 96 16.46 -11.11 14.33
N TYR A 97 16.87 -12.15 13.59
CA TYR A 97 16.56 -12.27 12.16
C TYR A 97 15.05 -12.24 11.91
N THR A 98 14.25 -12.93 12.73
CA THR A 98 12.78 -12.95 12.62
C THR A 98 12.18 -11.58 12.94
N ILE A 99 12.66 -10.89 13.98
CA ILE A 99 12.21 -9.54 14.34
C ILE A 99 12.56 -8.54 13.23
N TYR A 100 13.80 -8.56 12.74
CA TYR A 100 14.27 -7.65 11.68
C TYR A 100 13.59 -7.93 10.33
N SER A 101 13.39 -9.20 9.96
CA SER A 101 12.74 -9.58 8.70
C SER A 101 11.23 -9.29 8.71
N ASN A 102 10.56 -9.45 9.86
CA ASN A 102 9.15 -9.10 10.00
C ASN A 102 8.92 -7.58 10.06
N ALA A 103 9.86 -6.79 10.58
CA ALA A 103 9.70 -5.34 10.75
C ALA A 103 9.70 -4.53 9.42
N GLN A 104 10.11 -5.13 8.29
CA GLN A 104 10.23 -4.41 7.01
C GLN A 104 9.45 -5.03 5.85
N ALA A 105 8.65 -6.07 6.10
CA ALA A 105 7.86 -6.70 5.07
C ALA A 105 6.54 -5.93 4.87
N PHE A 106 6.26 -5.56 3.62
CA PHE A 106 4.99 -4.95 3.27
C PHE A 106 3.86 -5.98 3.38
N SER A 107 2.77 -5.59 4.03
CA SER A 107 1.50 -6.31 4.00
C SER A 107 0.37 -5.29 4.09
N GLY A 108 -0.41 -5.12 3.04
CA GLY A 108 -1.52 -4.15 3.05
C GLY A 108 -1.99 -3.80 1.65
N SER A 109 -2.63 -2.65 1.51
CA SER A 109 -3.25 -2.23 0.24
C SER A 109 -2.31 -1.33 -0.56
N VAL A 110 -2.35 -1.50 -1.88
CA VAL A 110 -1.59 -0.69 -2.84
C VAL A 110 -2.57 -0.10 -3.84
N LEU A 111 -2.61 1.23 -3.91
CA LEU A 111 -3.29 1.97 -4.96
C LEU A 111 -2.25 2.43 -5.99
N VAL A 112 -2.51 2.16 -7.26
CA VAL A 112 -1.73 2.59 -8.41
C VAL A 112 -2.62 3.46 -9.28
N CYS A 113 -2.16 4.65 -9.63
CA CYS A 113 -2.84 5.57 -10.53
C CYS A 113 -1.94 5.82 -11.74
N GLU A 114 -2.48 5.67 -12.94
CA GLU A 114 -1.77 5.85 -14.21
C GLU A 114 -2.21 7.15 -14.87
N PHE A 115 -1.25 8.01 -15.20
CA PHE A 115 -1.45 9.32 -15.81
C PHE A 115 -0.99 9.31 -17.27
N TYR A 116 -1.51 10.26 -18.05
CA TYR A 116 -1.11 10.39 -19.45
C TYR A 116 0.32 10.93 -19.62
N LYS A 117 0.74 11.85 -18.74
CA LYS A 117 2.08 12.43 -18.75
C LYS A 117 2.99 11.66 -17.80
N LYS A 118 4.25 11.51 -18.20
CA LYS A 118 5.31 10.97 -17.33
C LYS A 118 5.85 12.07 -16.42
N PHE A 119 6.16 11.68 -15.19
CA PHE A 119 6.99 12.44 -14.26
C PHE A 119 8.42 12.56 -14.81
N SER A 120 9.05 13.72 -14.63
CA SER A 120 10.44 13.97 -15.02
C SER A 120 11.42 13.21 -14.15
N GLY A 121 11.07 13.00 -12.88
CA GLY A 121 11.89 12.32 -11.89
C GLY A 121 11.16 11.24 -11.10
N GLN A 122 11.88 10.66 -10.15
CA GLN A 122 11.31 9.81 -9.11
C GLN A 122 11.19 10.62 -7.81
N THR A 123 9.99 10.66 -7.24
CA THR A 123 9.75 11.26 -5.92
C THR A 123 9.13 10.23 -4.97
N ILE A 124 9.84 9.90 -3.90
CA ILE A 124 9.42 8.96 -2.85
C ILE A 124 9.04 9.74 -1.59
N VAL A 125 7.82 9.52 -1.11
CA VAL A 125 7.34 9.98 0.20
C VAL A 125 7.30 8.78 1.13
N ALA A 126 8.33 8.64 1.97
CA ALA A 126 8.44 7.52 2.89
C ALA A 126 7.93 7.88 4.28
N SER A 127 7.11 7.01 4.88
CA SER A 127 6.82 7.09 6.32
C SER A 127 8.12 7.06 7.12
N ARG A 128 8.20 7.84 8.19
CA ARG A 128 9.32 7.77 9.14
C ARG A 128 9.43 6.45 9.90
N THR A 129 8.38 5.63 9.90
CA THR A 129 8.42 4.28 10.46
C THR A 129 9.26 3.31 9.61
N LEU A 130 9.53 3.62 8.34
CA LEU A 130 10.38 2.80 7.48
C LEU A 130 11.86 3.08 7.74
N ASN A 131 12.68 2.04 7.92
CA ASN A 131 14.12 2.21 8.13
C ASN A 131 14.95 1.82 6.90
N THR A 132 14.49 2.23 5.72
CA THR A 132 15.13 1.95 4.42
C THR A 132 15.85 3.20 3.90
N LYS A 133 16.98 3.01 3.22
CA LYS A 133 17.64 4.06 2.43
C LYS A 133 17.00 4.08 1.03
N PHE A 134 16.58 5.25 0.58
CA PHE A 134 15.95 5.44 -0.73
C PHE A 134 16.93 6.13 -1.68
N LEU A 135 16.72 5.94 -2.99
CA LEU A 135 17.43 6.68 -4.03
C LEU A 135 16.93 8.14 -4.07
N GLY A 136 17.77 9.03 -4.59
CA GLY A 136 17.50 10.47 -4.65
C GLY A 136 18.02 11.27 -3.45
N GLU A 137 17.97 12.59 -3.58
CA GLU A 137 18.35 13.50 -2.52
C GLU A 137 17.19 13.69 -1.55
N LYS A 138 17.51 13.79 -0.26
CA LYS A 138 16.51 14.09 0.76
C LYS A 138 16.05 15.55 0.61
N GLU A 139 14.75 15.73 0.40
CA GLU A 139 14.13 17.05 0.31
C GLU A 139 13.23 17.30 1.52
N ARG A 140 13.17 18.56 1.96
CA ARG A 140 12.29 18.99 3.06
C ARG A 140 11.20 19.89 2.48
N MET A 141 9.95 19.62 2.85
CA MET A 141 8.80 20.40 2.38
C MET A 141 8.54 21.61 3.30
N ASP A 142 7.69 22.54 2.86
CA ASP A 142 7.34 23.72 3.67
C ASP A 142 6.40 23.40 4.85
N ASP A 143 5.68 22.28 4.80
CA ASP A 143 4.78 21.84 5.88
C ASP A 143 5.56 21.08 6.97
N THR A 144 5.71 21.70 8.14
CA THR A 144 6.45 21.13 9.29
C THR A 144 5.81 19.84 9.80
N LEU A 145 4.50 19.83 9.97
CA LEU A 145 3.73 18.69 10.45
C LEU A 145 3.81 17.51 9.45
N PHE A 146 3.90 17.78 8.15
CA PHE A 146 4.17 16.73 7.16
C PHE A 146 5.58 16.15 7.32
N ASN A 147 6.59 17.02 7.47
CA ASN A 147 7.97 16.58 7.65
C ASN A 147 8.19 15.79 8.94
N ASP A 148 7.34 15.94 9.96
CA ASP A 148 7.41 15.17 11.21
C ASP A 148 6.95 13.72 11.01
N GLU A 149 6.13 13.47 9.98
CA GLU A 149 5.53 12.16 9.69
C GLU A 149 6.19 11.43 8.52
N PHE A 150 6.75 12.20 7.58
CA PHE A 150 7.29 11.70 6.32
C PHE A 150 8.72 12.19 6.04
N ARG A 151 9.43 11.49 5.17
CA ARG A 151 10.69 11.91 4.56
C ARG A 151 10.51 11.85 3.04
N VAL A 152 10.94 12.90 2.35
CA VAL A 152 10.89 12.97 0.89
C VAL A 152 12.28 12.72 0.33
N PHE A 153 12.34 11.89 -0.70
CA PHE A 153 13.55 11.65 -1.50
C PHE A 153 13.19 11.86 -2.97
N THR A 154 14.00 12.63 -3.68
CA THR A 154 13.73 12.95 -5.08
C THR A 154 15.00 13.22 -5.87
N ASP A 155 14.98 12.94 -7.17
CA ASP A 155 16.01 13.39 -8.12
C ASP A 155 15.61 14.70 -8.86
N ASP A 156 14.36 15.14 -8.74
CA ASP A 156 13.85 16.42 -9.25
C ASP A 156 13.09 17.19 -8.15
N LYS A 157 13.82 18.06 -7.44
CA LYS A 157 13.26 18.88 -6.36
C LYS A 157 12.18 19.85 -6.83
N VAL A 158 12.26 20.30 -8.08
CA VAL A 158 11.29 21.26 -8.63
C VAL A 158 9.98 20.53 -8.85
N GLU A 159 10.01 19.40 -9.54
CA GLU A 159 8.83 18.55 -9.75
C GLU A 159 8.23 18.09 -8.42
N ALA A 160 9.05 17.64 -7.47
CA ALA A 160 8.58 17.20 -6.15
C ALA A 160 7.74 18.27 -5.42
N ARG A 161 8.08 19.56 -5.54
CA ARG A 161 7.31 20.65 -4.92
C ARG A 161 5.99 20.93 -5.63
N TYR A 162 5.92 20.69 -6.93
CA TYR A 162 4.65 20.76 -7.65
C TYR A 162 3.74 19.56 -7.35
N LEU A 163 4.31 18.36 -7.17
CA LEU A 163 3.56 17.16 -6.80
C LEU A 163 3.06 17.23 -5.35
N LEU A 164 3.90 17.69 -4.42
CA LEU A 164 3.62 17.73 -2.99
C LEU A 164 3.09 19.09 -2.54
N THR A 165 1.94 19.49 -3.10
CA THR A 165 1.25 20.72 -2.69
C THR A 165 0.77 20.65 -1.24
N PRO A 166 0.52 21.79 -0.57
CA PRO A 166 -0.01 21.80 0.80
C PRO A 166 -1.29 20.98 0.98
N ALA A 167 -2.20 21.00 -0.01
CA ALA A 167 -3.42 20.22 0.00
C ALA A 167 -3.11 18.71 -0.06
N PHE A 168 -2.22 18.30 -0.97
CA PHE A 168 -1.84 16.91 -1.12
C PHE A 168 -1.08 16.36 0.09
N MET A 169 -0.14 17.12 0.65
CA MET A 169 0.55 16.77 1.89
C MET A 169 -0.42 16.60 3.06
N LYS A 170 -1.43 17.48 3.16
CA LYS A 170 -2.49 17.35 4.15
C LYS A 170 -3.30 16.07 3.92
N ARG A 171 -3.67 15.75 2.68
CA ARG A 171 -4.42 14.53 2.35
C ARG A 171 -3.66 13.26 2.75
N LEU A 172 -2.37 13.19 2.47
CA LEU A 172 -1.52 12.06 2.87
C LEU A 172 -1.48 11.87 4.40
N ARG A 173 -1.43 12.96 5.18
CA ARG A 173 -1.52 12.89 6.64
C ARG A 173 -2.90 12.43 7.12
N GLU A 174 -3.98 12.93 6.53
CA GLU A 174 -5.34 12.52 6.89
C GLU A 174 -5.53 11.02 6.67
N LEU A 175 -5.03 10.48 5.55
CA LEU A 175 -5.01 9.04 5.30
C LEU A 175 -4.20 8.31 6.36
N LYS A 176 -3.00 8.79 6.69
CA LYS A 176 -2.15 8.20 7.75
C LYS A 176 -2.85 8.17 9.12
N ILE A 177 -3.50 9.26 9.52
CA ILE A 177 -4.23 9.35 10.79
C ILE A 177 -5.43 8.40 10.81
N LYS A 178 -6.18 8.34 9.70
CA LYS A 178 -7.44 7.61 9.63
C LYS A 178 -7.26 6.10 9.55
N PHE A 179 -6.22 5.67 8.84
CA PHE A 179 -5.79 4.28 8.87
C PHE A 179 -4.88 3.97 10.08
N ALA A 180 -4.73 4.95 11.00
CA ALA A 180 -4.26 4.94 12.40
C ALA A 180 -3.02 4.09 12.80
N GLY A 181 -1.96 4.82 13.18
CA GLY A 181 -1.11 4.52 14.34
C GLY A 181 0.18 3.74 14.09
N GLU A 182 0.05 2.48 13.66
CA GLU A 182 1.20 1.56 13.44
C GLU A 182 1.48 1.31 11.95
N MET A 183 0.59 1.84 11.11
CA MET A 183 0.53 1.58 9.68
C MET A 183 1.35 2.61 8.88
N GLY A 184 2.24 2.11 8.03
CA GLY A 184 3.16 2.93 7.26
C GLY A 184 2.52 3.38 5.94
N VAL A 185 1.94 4.58 5.92
CA VAL A 185 1.55 5.24 4.66
C VAL A 185 2.80 5.72 3.93
N SER A 186 2.98 5.33 2.69
CA SER A 186 4.09 5.80 1.85
C SER A 186 3.61 5.94 0.42
N ALA A 187 4.26 6.80 -0.35
CA ALA A 187 3.88 7.04 -1.73
C ALA A 187 5.10 7.18 -2.63
N ALA A 188 4.91 6.96 -3.92
CA ALA A 188 5.93 7.18 -4.94
C ALA A 188 5.31 7.75 -6.22
N PHE A 189 6.03 8.66 -6.85
CA PHE A 189 5.78 9.13 -8.21
C PHE A 189 6.96 8.66 -9.06
N MET A 190 6.68 7.92 -10.14
CA MET A 190 7.71 7.40 -11.04
C MET A 190 7.07 6.99 -12.37
N ASP A 191 7.78 7.24 -13.48
CA ASP A 191 7.27 7.03 -14.83
C ASP A 191 5.95 7.79 -15.05
N ASP A 192 4.88 7.13 -15.46
CA ASP A 192 3.52 7.66 -15.60
C ASP A 192 2.62 7.30 -14.42
N LYS A 193 3.19 6.89 -13.27
CA LYS A 193 2.42 6.29 -12.18
C LYS A 193 2.64 6.93 -10.83
N PHE A 194 1.53 7.08 -10.10
CA PHE A 194 1.52 7.33 -8.67
C PHE A 194 1.18 6.03 -7.93
N TYR A 195 1.89 5.77 -6.85
CA TYR A 195 1.69 4.63 -5.98
C TYR A 195 1.42 5.13 -4.57
N LEU A 196 0.40 4.57 -3.92
CA LEU A 196 0.12 4.76 -2.51
C LEU A 196 0.11 3.40 -1.82
N PHE A 197 0.98 3.26 -0.83
CA PHE A 197 1.16 2.07 -0.02
C PHE A 197 0.59 2.30 1.36
N LEU A 198 -0.30 1.40 1.78
CA LEU A 198 -0.91 1.41 3.11
C LEU A 198 -0.41 0.18 3.87
N ASN A 199 0.85 0.25 4.36
CA ASN A 199 1.44 -0.89 5.04
C ASN A 199 0.75 -1.16 6.39
N GLY A 200 0.41 -2.40 6.65
CA GLY A 200 -0.38 -2.88 7.79
C GLY A 200 -1.89 -2.76 7.58
N ALA A 201 -2.37 -2.38 6.38
CA ALA A 201 -3.80 -2.41 6.09
C ALA A 201 -4.36 -3.81 6.29
N LYS A 202 -5.48 -3.89 7.01
CA LYS A 202 -6.19 -5.14 7.20
C LYS A 202 -6.62 -5.66 5.84
N ASN A 203 -6.46 -6.95 5.62
CA ASN A 203 -7.10 -7.62 4.51
C ASN A 203 -8.63 -7.51 4.69
N ARG A 204 -9.30 -6.90 3.72
CA ARG A 204 -10.74 -6.55 3.75
C ARG A 204 -11.60 -7.44 2.88
N PHE A 205 -11.01 -8.09 1.88
CA PHE A 205 -11.74 -8.89 0.90
C PHE A 205 -11.71 -10.39 1.20
N GLU A 206 -11.17 -10.76 2.35
CA GLU A 206 -11.24 -12.13 2.87
C GLU A 206 -12.39 -12.35 3.85
N THR A 207 -12.89 -13.58 3.85
CA THR A 207 -13.85 -14.08 4.82
C THR A 207 -13.29 -15.31 5.52
N THR A 208 -13.45 -15.39 6.84
CA THR A 208 -13.15 -16.63 7.59
C THR A 208 -14.37 -17.56 7.61
N PRO A 209 -14.20 -18.89 7.69
CA PRO A 209 -15.32 -19.85 7.76
C PRO A 209 -16.29 -19.64 8.92
N PHE A 210 -15.87 -18.91 9.96
CA PHE A 210 -16.67 -18.58 11.15
C PHE A 210 -17.07 -17.10 11.21
N SER A 211 -16.88 -16.36 10.12
CA SER A 211 -17.31 -14.96 10.05
C SER A 211 -18.83 -14.90 10.10
N LEU A 212 -19.33 -13.83 10.71
CA LEU A 212 -20.74 -13.49 10.55
C LEU A 212 -21.06 -13.29 9.06
N PRO A 213 -22.30 -13.59 8.65
CA PRO A 213 -22.76 -13.26 7.31
C PRO A 213 -22.52 -11.77 7.03
N PRO A 214 -22.17 -11.42 5.79
CA PRO A 214 -21.87 -10.03 5.46
C PRO A 214 -23.09 -9.14 5.71
N SER A 215 -22.90 -8.02 6.39
CA SER A 215 -23.97 -7.10 6.77
C SER A 215 -24.00 -5.85 5.89
N LEU A 216 -25.14 -5.13 5.88
CA LEU A 216 -25.23 -3.82 5.24
C LEU A 216 -24.27 -2.79 5.85
N TYR A 217 -23.83 -2.99 7.10
CA TYR A 217 -22.80 -2.17 7.72
C TYR A 217 -21.44 -2.40 7.05
N ASP A 218 -21.08 -3.66 6.81
CA ASP A 218 -19.82 -4.03 6.14
C ASP A 218 -19.78 -3.47 4.72
N VAL A 219 -20.89 -3.56 3.97
CA VAL A 219 -21.03 -2.92 2.65
C VAL A 219 -20.73 -1.42 2.73
N LYS A 220 -21.37 -0.70 3.66
CA LYS A 220 -21.17 0.74 3.83
C LYS A 220 -19.73 1.07 4.19
N GLN A 221 -19.09 0.25 5.02
CA GLN A 221 -17.70 0.46 5.41
C GLN A 221 -16.75 0.24 4.23
N ILE A 222 -16.89 -0.84 3.48
CA ILE A 222 -16.06 -1.13 2.29
C ILE A 222 -16.21 -0.01 1.26
N LYS A 223 -17.44 0.40 0.94
CA LYS A 223 -17.70 1.52 0.00
C LYS A 223 -17.04 2.81 0.47
N LYS A 224 -17.13 3.10 1.78
CA LYS A 224 -16.52 4.28 2.38
C LYS A 224 -14.99 4.25 2.30
N GLU A 225 -14.37 3.12 2.65
CA GLU A 225 -12.90 2.96 2.58
C GLU A 225 -12.39 3.13 1.14
N ILE A 226 -13.03 2.48 0.16
CA ILE A 226 -12.67 2.62 -1.26
C ILE A 226 -12.79 4.08 -1.71
N SER A 227 -13.93 4.74 -1.44
CA SER A 227 -14.12 6.15 -1.82
C SER A 227 -13.08 7.08 -1.18
N GLU A 228 -12.68 6.81 0.06
CA GLU A 228 -11.66 7.60 0.74
C GLU A 228 -10.27 7.43 0.14
N LEU A 229 -9.92 6.22 -0.30
CA LEU A 229 -8.68 5.96 -1.02
C LEU A 229 -8.71 6.62 -2.39
N LEU A 230 -9.82 6.50 -3.13
CA LEU A 230 -9.94 7.09 -4.45
C LEU A 230 -9.95 8.62 -4.42
N SER A 231 -10.41 9.25 -3.33
CA SER A 231 -10.40 10.72 -3.27
C SER A 231 -8.99 11.32 -3.20
N ILE A 232 -7.93 10.52 -3.04
CA ILE A 232 -6.55 11.01 -3.26
C ILE A 232 -6.34 11.42 -4.73
N ILE A 233 -7.05 10.77 -5.66
CA ILE A 233 -7.01 11.07 -7.09
C ILE A 233 -7.60 12.46 -7.35
N ASP A 234 -8.61 12.87 -6.60
CA ASP A 234 -9.21 14.20 -6.72
C ASP A 234 -8.17 15.28 -6.43
N GLU A 235 -7.44 15.13 -5.33
CA GLU A 235 -6.36 16.04 -4.96
C GLU A 235 -5.22 16.02 -5.99
N LEU A 236 -4.88 14.85 -6.53
CA LEU A 236 -3.86 14.74 -7.58
C LEU A 236 -4.28 15.42 -8.88
N ASN A 237 -5.51 15.21 -9.34
CA ASN A 237 -6.04 15.82 -10.56
C ASN A 237 -6.09 17.34 -10.46
N LEU A 238 -6.52 17.89 -9.32
CA LEU A 238 -6.52 19.33 -9.07
C LEU A 238 -5.13 19.94 -9.23
N ASN A 239 -4.08 19.19 -8.85
CA ASN A 239 -2.69 19.65 -9.00
C ASN A 239 -2.15 19.43 -10.41
N LEU A 240 -2.51 18.32 -11.07
CA LEU A 240 -1.99 17.95 -12.40
C LEU A 240 -2.65 18.72 -13.55
N ASP A 241 -3.87 19.23 -13.38
CA ASP A 241 -4.50 20.13 -14.35
C ASP A 241 -3.74 21.46 -14.50
N ILE A 242 -2.95 21.86 -13.49
CA ILE A 242 -2.06 23.03 -13.56
C ILE A 242 -0.90 22.80 -14.55
N PHE A 243 -0.62 21.55 -14.92
CA PHE A 243 0.41 21.17 -15.90
C PHE A 243 -0.14 20.97 -17.31
N LYS A 244 -1.42 21.24 -17.58
CA LYS A 244 -1.97 21.19 -18.94
C LYS A 244 -1.50 22.35 -19.78
#